data_AF-A0A540NP01-F1
#
_entry.id   AF-A0A540NP01-F1
#
_cell.length_a   1.000
_cell.length_b   1.000
_cell.length_c   1.000
_cell.angle_alpha   90.00
_cell.angle_beta   90.00
_cell.angle_gamma   90.00
#
_symmetry.space_group_name_H-M   'P 1'
#
loop_
_entity.id
_entity.type
_entity.pdbx_description
1 polymer ?
#
loop_
_entity_poly.entity_id
_entity_poly.type
_entity_poly.pdbx_seq_one_letter_code
_entity_poly.pdbx_strand_id
1 'polypeptide(L)'
;MKVVDNEALTMKKKVQRAKTERKILKMLDHLFLPTLYAEFEALHFSCIVMEYCSGNDLHSFHNIQPHKRFSLNSIRFYAAEVLVALE
;
A
#
# COMPACT_ATOMS: atom_id res chain seq x y z
N MET A 1 -10.11 -2.52 2.50
CA MET A 1 -10.15 -3.79 1.76
C MET A 1 -9.75 -3.53 0.32
N LYS A 2 -8.82 -4.33 -0.23
CA LYS A 2 -8.43 -4.29 -1.64
C LYS A 2 -9.09 -5.46 -2.37
N VAL A 3 -9.84 -5.16 -3.43
CA VAL A 3 -10.52 -6.15 -4.28
C VAL A 3 -9.91 -6.08 -5.67
N VAL A 4 -9.54 -7.24 -6.21
CA VAL A 4 -8.90 -7.33 -7.53
C VAL A 4 -9.57 -8.40 -8.36
N ASP A 5 -9.98 -8.05 -9.57
CA ASP A 5 -10.51 -8.98 -10.57
C ASP A 5 -9.37 -9.83 -11.16
N ASN A 6 -9.52 -11.16 -11.06
CA ASN A 6 -8.55 -12.14 -11.54
C ASN A 6 -8.44 -12.17 -13.07
N GLU A 7 -9.52 -11.91 -13.80
CA GLU A 7 -9.51 -11.82 -15.26
C GLU A 7 -8.74 -10.59 -15.70
N ALA A 8 -9.00 -9.44 -15.05
CA ALA A 8 -8.27 -8.20 -15.30
C ALA A 8 -6.76 -8.33 -15.00
N LEU A 9 -6.38 -9.07 -13.95
CA LEU A 9 -4.98 -9.39 -13.65
C LEU A 9 -4.33 -10.21 -14.75
N THR A 10 -5.04 -11.21 -15.26
CA THR A 10 -4.55 -12.11 -16.32
C THR A 10 -4.36 -11.34 -17.61
N MET A 11 -5.36 -10.56 -18.04
CA MET A 11 -5.29 -9.71 -19.23
C MET A 11 -4.13 -8.71 -19.17
N LYS A 12 -3.87 -8.13 -18.00
CA LYS A 12 -2.78 -7.16 -17.80
C LYS A 12 -1.42 -7.81 -17.48
N LYS A 13 -1.32 -9.14 -17.48
CA LYS A 13 -0.12 -9.92 -17.08
C LYS A 13 0.42 -9.54 -15.69
N LYS A 14 -0.46 -9.21 -14.74
CA LYS A 14 -0.12 -8.79 -13.36
C LYS A 14 -0.30 -9.86 -12.30
N VAL A 15 -0.63 -11.10 -12.69
CA VAL A 15 -0.88 -12.22 -11.76
C VAL A 15 0.30 -12.46 -10.81
N GLN A 16 1.53 -12.50 -11.34
CA GLN A 16 2.72 -12.72 -10.51
C GLN A 16 2.96 -11.56 -9.53
N ARG A 17 2.74 -10.32 -9.96
CA ARG A 17 2.85 -9.14 -9.08
C ARG A 17 1.85 -9.22 -7.92
N ALA A 18 0.61 -9.62 -8.19
CA ALA A 18 -0.40 -9.78 -7.14
C ALA A 18 -0.06 -10.92 -6.16
N LYS A 19 0.51 -12.03 -6.66
CA LYS A 19 0.99 -13.14 -5.80
C LYS A 19 2.16 -12.70 -4.92
N THR A 20 3.14 -11.99 -5.48
CA THR A 20 4.29 -11.46 -4.74
C THR A 20 3.84 -10.45 -3.68
N GLU A 21 2.90 -9.55 -4.01
CA GLU A 21 2.34 -8.60 -3.05
C GLU A 21 1.72 -9.30 -1.83
N ARG A 22 0.87 -10.32 -2.04
CA ARG A 22 0.29 -11.10 -0.93
C ARG A 22 1.35 -11.80 -0.10
N LYS A 23 2.34 -12.41 -0.77
CA LYS A 23 3.44 -13.11 -0.09
C LYS A 23 4.21 -12.15 0.81
N ILE A 24 4.56 -10.97 0.32
CA ILE A 24 5.26 -9.94 1.09
C ILE A 24 4.38 -9.50 2.26
N LEU A 25 3.14 -9.11 2.02
CA LEU A 25 2.21 -8.65 3.07
C LEU A 25 1.99 -9.67 4.20
N LYS A 26 2.08 -10.98 3.91
CA LYS A 26 2.02 -12.04 4.93
C LYS A 26 3.28 -12.15 5.79
N MET A 27 4.42 -11.72 5.27
CA MET A 27 5.72 -11.79 5.94
C MET A 27 6.04 -10.52 6.73
N LEU A 28 5.31 -9.43 6.47
CA LEU A 28 5.54 -8.14 7.11
C LEU A 28 4.84 -8.08 8.47
N ASP A 29 5.60 -7.72 9.49
CA ASP A 29 5.12 -7.27 10.79
C ASP A 29 5.94 -6.03 11.16
N HIS A 30 5.47 -4.85 10.76
CA HIS A 30 6.24 -3.62 10.83
C HIS A 30 5.36 -2.39 11.05
N LEU A 31 5.71 -1.55 12.02
CA LEU A 31 4.89 -0.41 12.48
C LEU A 31 4.61 0.65 11.40
N PHE A 32 5.46 0.73 10.36
CA PHE A 32 5.30 1.68 9.25
C PHE A 32 4.78 1.02 7.95
N LEU A 33 4.37 -0.24 8.00
CA LEU A 33 3.77 -0.94 6.86
C LEU A 33 2.38 -1.49 7.23
N PRO A 34 1.38 -1.40 6.33
CA PRO A 34 0.04 -1.87 6.64
C PRO A 34 0.00 -3.36 6.98
N THR A 35 -0.63 -3.69 8.10
CA THR A 35 -0.81 -5.08 8.53
C THR A 35 -1.87 -5.80 7.68
N LEU A 36 -1.58 -7.03 7.27
CA LEU A 36 -2.53 -7.93 6.62
C LEU A 36 -3.37 -8.68 7.68
N TYR A 37 -4.68 -8.49 7.67
CA TYR A 37 -5.60 -9.17 8.60
C TYR A 37 -6.17 -10.46 8.02
N ALA A 38 -6.55 -10.46 6.74
CA ALA A 38 -7.13 -11.63 6.09
C ALA A 38 -6.96 -11.57 4.57
N GLU A 39 -7.01 -12.73 3.91
CA GLU A 39 -7.15 -12.84 2.46
C GLU A 39 -8.17 -13.92 2.13
N PHE A 40 -8.89 -13.75 1.02
CA PHE A 40 -9.85 -14.73 0.53
C PHE A 40 -10.14 -14.51 -0.95
N GLU A 41 -10.72 -15.52 -1.59
CA GLU A 41 -11.21 -15.45 -2.96
C GLU A 41 -12.74 -15.46 -2.95
N ALA A 42 -13.35 -14.68 -3.85
CA ALA A 42 -14.79 -14.56 -3.98
C ALA A 42 -15.15 -14.50 -5.47
N LEU A 43 -15.73 -15.58 -6.01
CA LEU A 43 -16.02 -15.72 -7.45
C LEU A 43 -14.74 -15.50 -8.30
N HIS A 44 -14.73 -14.48 -9.15
CA HIS A 44 -13.58 -14.09 -9.97
C HIS A 44 -12.72 -12.99 -9.32
N PHE A 45 -12.99 -12.63 -8.06
CA PHE A 45 -12.22 -11.65 -7.30
C PHE A 45 -11.28 -12.31 -6.31
N SER A 46 -10.14 -11.66 -6.12
CA SER A 46 -9.28 -11.85 -4.97
C SER A 46 -9.37 -10.65 -4.04
N CYS A 47 -9.52 -10.91 -2.74
CA CYS A 47 -9.71 -9.91 -1.71
C CYS A 47 -8.62 -9.97 -0.65
N ILE A 48 -8.15 -8.80 -0.24
CA ILE A 48 -7.15 -8.61 0.81
C ILE A 48 -7.71 -7.59 1.82
N VAL A 49 -7.77 -7.98 3.09
CA VAL A 49 -8.18 -7.13 4.21
C VAL A 49 -6.92 -6.71 4.96
N MET A 50 -6.68 -5.41 5.00
CA MET A 50 -5.50 -4.82 5.60
C MET A 50 -5.87 -3.53 6.32
N GLU A 51 -4.94 -3.02 7.13
CA GLU A 51 -5.06 -1.74 7.82
C GLU A 51 -5.46 -0.60 6.87
N TYR A 52 -6.34 0.26 7.36
CA TYR A 52 -6.85 1.40 6.62
C TYR A 52 -6.22 2.70 7.13
N CYS A 53 -5.44 3.35 6.27
CA CYS A 53 -4.86 4.66 6.55
C CYS A 53 -5.80 5.77 6.05
N SER A 54 -6.50 6.45 6.96
CA SER A 54 -7.49 7.48 6.62
C SER A 54 -6.91 8.81 6.13
N GLY A 55 -5.59 9.01 6.26
CA GLY A 55 -4.91 10.28 5.96
C GLY A 55 -4.71 10.60 4.47
N ASN A 56 -5.21 9.76 3.55
CA ASN A 56 -4.85 9.76 2.12
C ASN A 56 -3.35 9.50 1.89
N ASP A 57 -2.93 9.51 0.63
CA ASP A 57 -1.52 9.34 0.27
C ASP A 57 -0.75 10.66 0.27
N LEU A 58 0.57 10.55 0.47
CA LEU A 58 1.46 11.72 0.54
C LEU A 58 1.50 12.52 -0.77
N HIS A 59 1.26 11.89 -1.93
CA HIS A 59 1.23 12.59 -3.21
C HIS A 59 -0.01 13.49 -3.33
N SER A 60 -1.17 13.03 -2.86
CA SER A 60 -2.37 13.85 -2.71
C SER A 60 -2.13 15.02 -1.76
N PHE A 61 -1.48 14.76 -0.61
CA PHE A 61 -1.13 15.81 0.36
C PHE A 61 -0.13 16.83 -0.20
N HIS A 62 0.81 16.39 -1.03
CA HIS A 62 1.78 17.25 -1.71
C HIS A 62 1.12 18.23 -2.68
N ASN A 63 0.09 17.79 -3.41
CA ASN A 63 -0.59 18.61 -4.41
C ASN A 63 -1.39 19.77 -3.82
N ILE A 64 -1.78 19.68 -2.55
CA ILE A 64 -2.50 20.75 -1.85
C ILE A 64 -1.58 21.70 -1.07
N GLN A 65 -0.27 21.43 -1.01
CA GLN A 65 0.67 22.32 -0.33
C GLN A 65 0.97 23.59 -1.15
N PRO A 66 1.21 24.73 -0.48
CA PRO A 66 1.76 25.91 -1.14
C PRO A 66 3.04 25.57 -1.91
N HIS A 67 3.10 25.98 -3.17
CA HIS A 67 4.22 25.71 -4.08
C HIS A 67 4.56 24.21 -4.29
N LYS A 68 3.66 23.29 -3.91
CA LYS A 68 3.90 21.83 -3.95
C LYS A 68 5.17 21.47 -3.18
N ARG A 69 5.31 21.97 -1.95
CA ARG A 69 6.46 21.69 -1.08
C ARG A 69 6.02 21.40 0.34
N PHE A 70 6.68 20.43 0.95
CA PHE A 70 6.58 20.21 2.39
C PHE A 70 7.57 21.09 3.15
N SER A 71 7.25 21.37 4.41
CA SER A 71 8.23 21.93 5.33
C SER A 71 9.39 20.95 5.52
N LEU A 72 10.57 21.47 5.87
CA LEU A 72 11.74 20.63 6.13
C LEU A 72 11.51 19.62 7.26
N ASN A 73 10.74 20.01 8.28
CA ASN A 73 10.40 19.11 9.39
C ASN A 73 9.48 17.97 8.94
N SER A 74 8.47 18.28 8.12
CA SER A 74 7.54 17.27 7.60
C SER A 74 8.24 16.27 6.69
N ILE A 75 9.11 16.72 5.78
CA ILE A 75 9.83 15.80 4.89
C ILE A 75 10.81 14.92 5.66
N ARG A 76 11.48 15.46 6.68
CA ARG A 76 12.37 14.69 7.55
C ARG A 76 11.61 13.60 8.30
N PHE A 77 10.40 13.90 8.79
CA PHE A 77 9.53 12.95 9.47
C PHE A 77 9.14 11.79 8.54
N TYR A 78 8.51 12.07 7.39
CA TYR A 78 8.07 11.02 6.47
C TYR A 78 9.23 10.23 5.85
N ALA A 79 10.36 10.89 5.59
CA ALA A 79 11.56 10.20 5.09
C ALA A 79 12.12 9.22 6.12
N ALA A 80 12.08 9.56 7.42
CA ALA A 80 12.49 8.66 8.48
C ALA A 80 11.56 7.45 8.58
N GLU A 81 10.23 7.63 8.51
CA GLU A 81 9.28 6.50 8.50
C GLU A 81 9.51 5.56 7.31
N VAL A 82 9.73 6.12 6.11
CA VAL A 82 10.04 5.34 4.91
C VAL A 82 11.37 4.60 5.06
N LEU A 83 12.39 5.23 5.64
CA LEU A 83 13.68 4.60 5.87
C LEU A 83 13.52 3.39 6.79
N VAL A 84 12.82 3.55 7.93
CA VAL A 84 12.58 2.44 8.86
C VAL A 84 11.76 1.33 8.20
N ALA A 85 10.81 1.66 7.31
CA ALA A 85 10.06 0.66 6.55
C ALA A 85 10.88 -0.11 5.50
N LEU A 86 12.08 0.36 5.15
CA LEU A 86 12.95 -0.26 4.15
C LEU A 86 14.08 -1.11 4.75
N GLU A 87 14.38 -0.95 6.04
CA GLU A 87 15.37 -1.76 6.77
C GLU A 87 14.87 -3.20 7.00
#